data_AF-A0A949YWU1-F1
#
_entry.id   AF-A0A949YWU1-F1
#
_cell.length_a   1.000
_cell.length_b   1.000
_cell.length_c   1.000
_cell.angle_alpha   90.00
_cell.angle_beta   90.00
_cell.angle_gamma   90.00
#
_symmetry.space_group_name_H-M   'P 1'
#
loop_
_entity.id
_entity.type
_entity.pdbx_description
1 polymer ?
#
loop_
_entity_poly.entity_id
_entity_poly.type
_entity_poly.pdbx_seq_one_letter_code
_entity_poly.pdbx_strand_id
1 'polypeptide(L)'
;MKSKVLRVSVVTVLSVGVWLMVVKPANAQAQHVRWDIASVSPPFPPGDITAGGSASAAAGDTSTITLTGSGTFVAPAGGSGSSSAVTGGGTWEIFPPGSTTASASGTYQVKRLVRFDEAPGSLAGLPLTDLIGNPEDAHAGLATLAVDYSDGDRGVLIVACMLNMPATQVEGVSATKGFVDYYNIMEHITLFHISH
;
A
#
# COMPACT_ATOMS: atom_id res chain seq x y z
N MET A 1 -58.78 -66.96 0.14
CA MET A 1 -57.52 -67.72 0.26
C MET A 1 -56.36 -66.81 -0.11
N LYS A 2 -55.37 -66.65 0.79
CA LYS A 2 -53.92 -66.26 0.62
C LYS A 2 -53.58 -65.27 -0.53
N SER A 3 -52.89 -64.13 -0.34
CA SER A 3 -51.62 -63.95 0.37
C SER A 3 -51.24 -62.46 0.57
N LYS A 4 -50.39 -62.24 1.58
CA LYS A 4 -49.58 -61.05 1.91
C LYS A 4 -48.84 -60.47 0.69
N VAL A 5 -48.55 -59.15 0.69
CA VAL A 5 -47.18 -58.55 0.75
C VAL A 5 -47.28 -57.09 1.25
N LEU A 6 -46.52 -56.78 2.30
CA LEU A 6 -46.20 -55.43 2.79
C LEU A 6 -45.11 -54.80 1.91
N ARG A 7 -45.20 -53.52 1.57
CA ARG A 7 -44.01 -52.68 1.30
C ARG A 7 -44.20 -51.28 1.89
N VAL A 8 -43.54 -51.04 3.01
CA VAL A 8 -43.16 -49.69 3.46
C VAL A 8 -41.96 -49.28 2.64
N SER A 9 -41.94 -48.08 2.07
CA SER A 9 -40.71 -47.45 1.58
C SER A 9 -40.79 -45.94 1.77
N VAL A 10 -39.96 -45.51 2.73
CA VAL A 10 -39.41 -44.19 3.03
C VAL A 10 -38.88 -43.49 1.78
N VAL A 11 -38.82 -42.14 1.80
CA VAL A 11 -37.78 -41.23 1.25
C VAL A 11 -38.45 -39.89 0.86
N THR A 12 -38.00 -38.67 1.17
CA THR A 12 -36.96 -38.09 2.05
C THR A 12 -37.26 -36.59 2.05
N VAL A 13 -37.30 -35.93 3.21
CA VAL A 13 -37.37 -34.46 3.30
C VAL A 13 -35.99 -33.90 2.92
N LEU A 14 -35.89 -33.21 1.79
CA LEU A 14 -34.70 -32.43 1.42
C LEU A 14 -34.68 -31.14 2.24
N SER A 15 -34.00 -31.16 3.38
CA SER A 15 -33.57 -29.96 4.08
C SER A 15 -32.31 -29.41 3.40
N VAL A 16 -32.46 -28.35 2.60
CA VAL A 16 -31.32 -27.56 2.11
C VAL A 16 -30.79 -26.73 3.28
N GLY A 17 -29.76 -27.24 3.94
CA GLY A 17 -29.00 -26.49 4.93
C GLY A 17 -28.12 -25.47 4.22
N VAL A 18 -28.47 -24.18 4.31
CA VAL A 18 -27.56 -23.08 3.97
C VAL A 18 -26.46 -23.09 5.02
N TRP A 19 -25.31 -23.66 4.65
CA TRP A 19 -24.08 -23.46 5.41
C TRP A 19 -23.60 -22.04 5.17
N LEU A 20 -23.91 -21.15 6.12
CA LEU A 20 -23.13 -19.94 6.33
C LEU A 20 -21.72 -20.40 6.69
N MET A 21 -20.83 -20.50 5.69
CA MET A 21 -19.40 -20.52 5.95
C MET A 21 -19.05 -19.16 6.55
N VAL A 22 -19.12 -19.08 7.88
CA VAL A 22 -18.37 -18.07 8.63
C VAL A 22 -16.91 -18.43 8.38
N VAL A 23 -16.32 -17.81 7.36
CA VAL A 23 -14.88 -17.77 7.19
C VAL A 23 -14.38 -17.01 8.41
N LYS A 24 -13.96 -17.75 9.44
CA LYS A 24 -13.16 -17.14 10.51
C LYS A 24 -11.94 -16.57 9.79
N PRO A 25 -11.58 -15.28 9.98
CA PRO A 25 -10.27 -14.86 9.52
C PRO A 25 -9.27 -15.84 10.15
N ALA A 26 -8.46 -16.49 9.32
CA ALA A 26 -7.25 -17.14 9.79
C ALA A 26 -6.57 -16.16 10.75
N ASN A 27 -5.98 -16.63 11.85
CA ASN A 27 -5.24 -15.78 12.78
C ASN A 27 -4.29 -14.89 11.97
N ALA A 28 -4.74 -13.68 11.64
CA ALA A 28 -4.00 -12.81 10.74
C ALA A 28 -2.81 -12.39 11.59
N GLN A 29 -1.62 -12.88 11.28
CA GLN A 29 -0.45 -12.47 12.00
C GLN A 29 -0.16 -11.00 11.68
N ALA A 30 0.54 -10.34 12.59
CA ALA A 30 1.05 -9.02 12.28
C ALA A 30 2.02 -9.13 11.09
N GLN A 31 1.90 -8.25 10.11
CA GLN A 31 2.73 -8.25 8.92
C GLN A 31 3.86 -7.25 9.06
N HIS A 32 5.07 -7.66 8.71
CA HIS A 32 6.22 -6.75 8.63
C HIS A 32 6.30 -6.23 7.19
N VAL A 33 6.14 -4.93 7.04
CA VAL A 33 6.06 -4.28 5.73
C VAL A 33 7.19 -3.28 5.59
N ARG A 34 7.90 -3.35 4.47
CA ARG A 34 8.79 -2.30 3.98
C ARG A 34 8.06 -1.50 2.92
N TRP A 35 8.28 -0.20 2.89
CA TRP A 35 7.80 0.69 1.85
C TRP A 35 8.97 1.50 1.28
N ASP A 36 8.96 1.73 -0.03
CA ASP A 36 9.95 2.56 -0.72
C ASP A 36 9.25 3.50 -1.71
N ILE A 37 9.68 4.76 -1.72
CA ILE A 37 9.58 5.61 -2.91
C ILE A 37 10.77 5.19 -3.78
N ALA A 38 10.45 4.50 -4.86
CA ALA A 38 11.40 3.79 -5.70
C ALA A 38 11.68 4.54 -7.00
N SER A 39 12.81 4.20 -7.60
CA SER A 39 13.19 4.63 -8.94
C SER A 39 13.23 3.41 -9.84
N VAL A 40 13.04 3.61 -11.13
CA VAL A 40 13.27 2.54 -12.10
C VAL A 40 14.29 3.03 -13.11
N SER A 41 15.47 2.40 -13.09
CA SER A 41 16.60 2.82 -13.91
C SER A 41 16.55 2.17 -15.30
N PRO A 42 16.95 2.90 -16.36
CA PRO A 42 17.15 2.31 -17.67
C PRO A 42 18.30 1.27 -17.63
N PRO A 43 18.32 0.30 -18.56
CA PRO A 43 17.49 0.18 -19.77
C PRO A 43 16.03 -0.25 -19.51
N PHE A 44 15.18 -0.17 -20.53
CA PHE A 44 13.83 -0.75 -20.52
C PHE A 44 13.50 -1.32 -21.90
N PRO A 45 13.01 -2.57 -22.03
CA PRO A 45 13.01 -3.68 -21.06
C PRO A 45 14.26 -4.60 -21.19
N PRO A 46 14.77 -5.21 -20.09
CA PRO A 46 14.30 -5.11 -18.70
C PRO A 46 14.81 -3.87 -17.97
N GLY A 47 14.05 -3.38 -17.00
CA GLY A 47 14.45 -2.27 -16.11
C GLY A 47 14.61 -2.71 -14.65
N ASP A 48 15.38 -1.94 -13.88
CA ASP A 48 15.70 -2.28 -12.49
C ASP A 48 14.97 -1.34 -11.53
N ILE A 49 14.17 -1.89 -10.61
CA ILE A 49 13.55 -1.13 -9.52
C ILE A 49 14.60 -0.98 -8.41
N THR A 50 14.89 0.26 -8.04
CA THR A 50 15.92 0.64 -7.07
C THR A 50 15.38 1.58 -6.01
N ALA A 51 15.96 1.54 -4.81
CA ALA A 51 15.62 2.46 -3.74
C ALA A 51 16.13 3.88 -4.05
N GLY A 52 15.57 4.88 -3.35
CA GLY A 52 16.02 6.28 -3.47
C GLY A 52 15.38 7.03 -4.63
N GLY A 53 14.16 6.66 -5.00
CA GLY A 53 13.35 7.46 -5.92
C GLY A 53 12.80 8.72 -5.28
N SER A 54 12.05 9.47 -6.09
CA SER A 54 11.27 10.61 -5.65
C SER A 54 9.85 10.55 -6.22
N ALA A 55 8.91 11.10 -5.48
CA ALA A 55 7.52 11.19 -5.88
C ALA A 55 6.91 12.54 -5.49
N SER A 56 6.04 13.08 -6.34
CA SER A 56 5.45 14.40 -6.16
C SER A 56 3.93 14.38 -6.10
N ALA A 57 3.36 15.36 -5.40
CA ALA A 57 1.94 15.67 -5.45
C ALA A 57 1.71 17.18 -5.47
N ALA A 58 0.64 17.61 -6.13
CA ALA A 58 0.24 19.01 -6.21
C ALA A 58 -0.87 19.33 -5.20
N ALA A 59 -0.81 20.55 -4.65
CA ALA A 59 -1.86 21.16 -3.88
C ALA A 59 -2.86 21.91 -4.78
N GLY A 60 -3.94 22.43 -4.19
CA GLY A 60 -4.99 23.14 -4.93
C GLY A 60 -4.55 24.42 -5.63
N ASP A 61 -3.44 25.04 -5.18
CA ASP A 61 -2.82 26.21 -5.84
C ASP A 61 -1.79 25.83 -6.91
N THR A 62 -1.61 24.53 -7.19
CA THR A 62 -0.61 23.93 -8.09
C THR A 62 0.84 24.03 -7.63
N SER A 63 1.10 24.45 -6.39
CA SER A 63 2.39 24.18 -5.75
C SER A 63 2.55 22.67 -5.57
N THR A 64 3.79 22.19 -5.62
CA THR A 64 4.07 20.76 -5.47
C THR A 64 4.96 20.50 -4.27
N ILE A 65 4.75 19.35 -3.65
CA ILE A 65 5.71 18.73 -2.73
C ILE A 65 6.35 17.55 -3.44
N THR A 66 7.67 17.45 -3.39
CA THR A 66 8.43 16.29 -3.85
C THR A 66 9.04 15.61 -2.63
N LEU A 67 8.79 14.32 -2.47
CA LEU A 67 9.30 13.51 -1.36
C LEU A 67 10.25 12.43 -1.87
N THR A 68 11.24 12.10 -1.06
CA THR A 68 12.01 10.85 -1.13
C THR A 68 11.75 10.05 0.13
N GLY A 69 12.05 8.76 0.14
CA GLY A 69 12.08 8.02 1.39
C GLY A 69 11.77 6.55 1.29
N SER A 70 12.02 5.87 2.40
CA SER A 70 11.64 4.48 2.63
C SER A 70 11.54 4.22 4.12
N GLY A 71 11.01 3.06 4.49
CA GLY A 71 10.86 2.68 5.88
C GLY A 71 10.20 1.34 6.08
N THR A 72 9.90 1.04 7.34
CA THR A 72 9.17 -0.18 7.71
C THR A 72 8.05 0.11 8.70
N PHE A 73 7.06 -0.77 8.74
CA PHE A 73 6.06 -0.80 9.79
C PHE A 73 5.58 -2.22 10.07
N VAL A 74 4.99 -2.42 11.25
CA VAL A 74 4.27 -3.65 11.58
C VAL A 74 2.76 -3.39 11.44
N ALA A 75 2.11 -3.97 10.44
CA ALA A 75 0.66 -3.90 10.28
C ALA A 75 -0.01 -4.89 11.26
N PRO A 76 -0.94 -4.44 12.10
CA PRO A 76 -1.60 -5.33 13.06
C PRO A 76 -2.41 -6.43 12.39
N ALA A 77 -2.54 -7.54 13.11
CA ALA A 77 -3.47 -8.63 12.82
C ALA A 77 -4.84 -8.13 12.35
N GLY A 78 -5.26 -8.51 11.15
CA GLY A 78 -6.57 -8.18 10.59
C GLY A 78 -6.63 -6.87 9.77
N GLY A 79 -5.49 -6.25 9.46
CA GLY A 79 -5.35 -5.25 8.38
C GLY A 79 -5.95 -3.85 8.66
N SER A 80 -6.68 -3.65 9.75
CA SER A 80 -7.39 -2.37 10.01
C SER A 80 -6.83 -1.56 11.19
N GLY A 81 -5.63 -1.90 11.68
CA GLY A 81 -5.08 -1.32 12.91
C GLY A 81 -3.95 -0.31 12.67
N SER A 82 -3.76 0.58 13.65
CA SER A 82 -2.59 1.46 13.73
C SER A 82 -1.42 0.80 14.46
N SER A 83 -0.19 1.22 14.18
CA SER A 83 1.01 0.71 14.86
C SER A 83 2.05 1.81 15.09
N SER A 84 2.71 1.78 16.26
CA SER A 84 3.87 2.63 16.57
C SER A 84 5.20 1.94 16.25
N ALA A 85 5.19 0.67 15.85
CA ALA A 85 6.39 -0.04 15.40
C ALA A 85 6.68 0.35 13.95
N VAL A 86 7.31 1.51 13.79
CA VAL A 86 7.65 2.10 12.49
C VAL A 86 9.08 2.60 12.45
N THR A 87 9.63 2.65 11.24
CA THR A 87 10.89 3.33 10.93
C THR A 87 10.71 4.14 9.64
N GLY A 88 11.71 4.95 9.31
CA GLY A 88 11.82 5.59 8.01
C GLY A 88 11.42 7.05 7.98
N GLY A 89 11.37 7.57 6.76
CA GLY A 89 11.31 8.99 6.48
C GLY A 89 12.08 9.29 5.20
N GLY A 90 12.39 10.56 4.99
CA GLY A 90 13.18 11.00 3.85
C GLY A 90 13.26 12.51 3.76
N THR A 91 13.46 13.01 2.55
CA THR A 91 13.52 14.45 2.27
C THR A 91 12.22 14.95 1.65
N TRP A 92 11.99 16.25 1.77
CA TRP A 92 10.92 16.92 1.05
C TRP A 92 11.42 18.24 0.48
N GLU A 93 10.83 18.66 -0.63
CA GLU A 93 11.02 19.96 -1.27
C GLU A 93 9.66 20.51 -1.70
N ILE A 94 9.44 21.82 -1.55
CA ILE A 94 8.23 22.51 -2.01
C ILE A 94 8.57 23.43 -3.17
N PHE A 95 7.90 23.24 -4.31
CA PHE A 95 8.05 24.08 -5.49
C PHE A 95 6.82 24.98 -5.63
N PRO A 96 7.00 26.31 -5.73
CA PRO A 96 5.91 27.21 -6.10
C PRO A 96 5.31 26.85 -7.47
N PRO A 97 4.07 27.27 -7.75
CA PRO A 97 3.43 27.05 -9.05
C PRO A 97 4.34 27.41 -10.24
N GLY A 98 4.60 26.43 -11.11
CA GLY A 98 5.43 26.61 -12.31
C GLY A 98 6.93 26.81 -12.07
N SER A 99 7.41 26.68 -10.84
CA SER A 99 8.83 26.82 -10.50
C SER A 99 9.58 25.49 -10.58
N THR A 100 10.83 25.52 -11.07
CA THR A 100 11.78 24.41 -10.95
C THR A 100 12.73 24.58 -9.75
N THR A 101 12.58 25.66 -8.99
CA THR A 101 13.40 25.97 -7.81
C THR A 101 12.56 25.78 -6.56
N ALA A 102 13.05 24.96 -5.64
CA ALA A 102 12.41 24.74 -4.35
C ALA A 102 12.42 26.04 -3.52
N SER A 103 11.26 26.39 -2.96
CA SER A 103 11.09 27.50 -2.03
C SER A 103 11.37 27.12 -0.57
N ALA A 104 11.25 25.83 -0.26
CA ALA A 104 11.55 25.26 1.04
C ALA A 104 11.94 23.78 0.87
N SER A 105 12.74 23.27 1.79
CA SER A 105 13.13 21.86 1.84
C SER A 105 13.47 21.43 3.25
N GLY A 106 13.49 20.12 3.48
CA GLY A 106 13.84 19.55 4.77
C GLY A 106 13.76 18.04 4.78
N THR A 107 13.60 17.48 5.98
CA THR A 107 13.38 16.04 6.17
C THR A 107 12.05 15.77 6.88
N TYR A 108 11.59 14.52 6.80
CA TYR A 108 10.46 14.05 7.58
C TYR A 108 10.77 12.68 8.18
N GLN A 109 10.13 12.38 9.31
CA GLN A 109 10.23 11.08 9.98
C GLN A 109 8.84 10.46 10.14
N VAL A 110 8.73 9.16 9.87
CA VAL A 110 7.50 8.41 10.13
C VAL A 110 7.38 8.16 11.64
N LYS A 111 6.22 8.49 12.20
CA LYS A 111 5.94 8.38 13.64
C LYS A 111 4.98 7.25 13.96
N ARG A 112 4.09 6.93 13.03
CA ARG A 112 3.06 5.92 13.24
C ARG A 112 2.46 5.43 11.93
N LEU A 113 2.16 4.14 11.84
CA LEU A 113 1.23 3.60 10.86
C LEU A 113 -0.19 3.94 11.29
N VAL A 114 -0.92 4.65 10.44
CA VAL A 114 -2.35 4.91 10.65
C VAL A 114 -3.16 3.71 10.20
N ARG A 115 -2.89 3.22 8.99
CA ARG A 115 -3.57 2.10 8.35
C ARG A 115 -2.73 1.57 7.19
N PHE A 116 -2.78 0.28 6.95
CA PHE A 116 -2.25 -0.35 5.75
C PHE A 116 -3.34 -1.22 5.13
N ASP A 117 -3.69 -0.92 3.89
CA ASP A 117 -4.59 -1.75 3.10
C ASP A 117 -3.75 -2.49 2.06
N GLU A 118 -3.42 -3.75 2.36
CA GLU A 118 -2.80 -4.65 1.39
C GLU A 118 -3.75 -4.87 0.20
N ALA A 119 -3.21 -4.80 -1.01
CA ALA A 119 -3.95 -5.04 -2.23
C ALA A 119 -3.35 -6.22 -3.01
N PRO A 120 -4.17 -6.94 -3.81
CA PRO A 120 -3.62 -7.86 -4.79
C PRO A 120 -2.66 -7.13 -5.73
N GLY A 121 -1.60 -7.80 -6.17
CA GLY A 121 -0.61 -7.21 -7.06
C GLY A 121 0.77 -7.79 -6.76
N SER A 122 1.57 -7.99 -7.81
CA SER A 122 2.95 -8.49 -7.68
C SER A 122 3.79 -8.09 -8.89
N LEU A 123 5.10 -8.26 -8.76
CA LEU A 123 6.05 -8.08 -9.87
C LEU A 123 6.03 -9.24 -10.88
N ALA A 124 5.30 -10.32 -10.62
CA ALA A 124 5.27 -11.49 -11.50
C ALA A 124 4.80 -11.14 -12.92
N GLY A 125 5.59 -11.50 -13.92
CA GLY A 125 5.30 -11.23 -15.33
C GLY A 125 5.66 -9.82 -15.82
N LEU A 126 6.15 -8.94 -14.94
CA LEU A 126 6.72 -7.65 -15.35
C LEU A 126 8.17 -7.81 -15.82
N PRO A 127 8.62 -7.05 -16.84
CA PRO A 127 10.02 -7.02 -17.26
C PRO A 127 10.86 -6.13 -16.32
N LEU A 128 10.71 -6.33 -15.02
CA LEU A 128 11.34 -5.55 -13.96
C LEU A 128 12.14 -6.48 -13.04
N THR A 129 13.38 -6.08 -12.74
CA THR A 129 14.19 -6.70 -11.69
C THR A 129 14.05 -5.89 -10.42
N ASP A 130 13.67 -6.52 -9.31
CA ASP A 130 13.65 -5.87 -8.01
C ASP A 130 15.06 -5.91 -7.38
N LEU A 131 15.66 -4.73 -7.17
CA LEU A 131 16.93 -4.57 -6.45
C LEU A 131 16.74 -3.97 -5.04
N ILE A 132 15.50 -3.83 -4.58
CA ILE A 132 15.13 -3.28 -3.28
C ILE A 132 14.97 -4.39 -2.25
N GLY A 133 14.21 -5.42 -2.59
CA GLY A 133 13.82 -6.52 -1.69
C GLY A 133 13.72 -7.86 -2.39
N ASN A 134 13.02 -8.80 -1.76
CA ASN A 134 12.69 -10.08 -2.37
C ASN A 134 11.52 -9.88 -3.35
N PRO A 135 11.64 -10.22 -4.65
CA PRO A 135 10.55 -10.07 -5.61
C PRO A 135 9.26 -10.82 -5.22
N GLU A 136 9.37 -11.91 -4.47
CA GLU A 136 8.20 -12.68 -3.99
C GLU A 136 7.42 -11.96 -2.90
N ASP A 137 8.09 -11.06 -2.16
CA ASP A 137 7.48 -10.25 -1.11
C ASP A 137 6.87 -8.96 -1.70
N ALA A 138 7.03 -8.68 -3.00
CA ALA A 138 6.59 -7.44 -3.60
C ALA A 138 5.07 -7.38 -3.78
N HIS A 139 4.42 -6.38 -3.17
CA HIS A 139 2.97 -6.25 -3.12
C HIS A 139 2.46 -4.84 -3.44
N ALA A 140 1.24 -4.79 -3.97
CA ALA A 140 0.46 -3.56 -4.05
C ALA A 140 -0.15 -3.21 -2.67
N GLY A 141 -0.56 -1.97 -2.50
CA GLY A 141 -1.24 -1.56 -1.29
C GLY A 141 -1.34 -0.05 -1.11
N LEU A 142 -1.91 0.35 0.02
CA LEU A 142 -2.00 1.75 0.43
C LEU A 142 -1.64 1.88 1.91
N ALA A 143 -0.54 2.58 2.18
CA ALA A 143 -0.12 2.89 3.53
C ALA A 143 -0.43 4.35 3.86
N THR A 144 -1.12 4.58 4.98
CA THR A 144 -1.30 5.92 5.57
C THR A 144 -0.39 6.04 6.78
N LEU A 145 0.53 7.00 6.75
CA LEU A 145 1.60 7.19 7.73
C LEU A 145 1.48 8.57 8.36
N ALA A 146 1.55 8.66 9.69
CA ALA A 146 1.71 9.95 10.37
C ALA A 146 3.19 10.34 10.35
N VAL A 147 3.49 11.59 9.99
CA VAL A 147 4.86 12.11 9.85
C VAL A 147 5.07 13.41 10.62
N ASP A 148 6.29 13.61 11.10
CA ASP A 148 6.78 14.90 11.60
C ASP A 148 7.83 15.44 10.63
N TYR A 149 7.71 16.71 10.24
CA TYR A 149 8.66 17.42 9.39
C TYR A 149 9.73 18.14 10.24
N SER A 150 10.93 18.29 9.68
CA SER A 150 12.08 18.88 10.36
C SER A 150 11.92 20.35 10.73
N ASP A 151 11.01 21.07 10.07
CA ASP A 151 10.68 22.47 10.35
C ASP A 151 9.56 22.63 11.39
N GLY A 152 9.12 21.52 12.01
CA GLY A 152 8.16 21.51 13.11
C GLY A 152 6.71 21.26 12.71
N ASP A 153 6.41 21.23 11.40
CA ASP A 153 5.08 20.82 10.95
C ASP A 153 4.83 19.33 11.16
N ARG A 154 3.55 18.98 11.23
CA ARG A 154 3.07 17.60 11.24
C ARG A 154 2.26 17.33 9.99
N GLY A 155 2.13 16.05 9.65
CA GLY A 155 1.40 15.65 8.47
C GLY A 155 1.04 14.18 8.41
N VAL A 156 0.50 13.83 7.25
CA VAL A 156 0.21 12.46 6.83
C VAL A 156 0.89 12.25 5.49
N LEU A 157 1.58 11.13 5.34
CA LEU A 157 2.07 10.62 4.06
C LEU A 157 1.21 9.42 3.67
N ILE A 158 0.67 9.44 2.45
CA ILE A 158 0.05 8.27 1.84
C ILE A 158 1.02 7.75 0.78
N VAL A 159 1.35 6.46 0.87
CA VAL A 159 2.14 5.73 -0.13
C VAL A 159 1.19 4.74 -0.80
N ALA A 160 1.03 4.83 -2.12
CA ALA A 160 0.08 4.04 -2.88
C ALA A 160 0.79 3.31 -4.02
N CYS A 161 0.72 1.98 -3.98
CA CYS A 161 1.36 1.09 -4.94
C CYS A 161 0.29 0.24 -5.63
N MET A 162 0.30 0.21 -6.96
CA MET A 162 -0.73 -0.42 -7.79
C MET A 162 -0.33 -1.82 -8.29
N LEU A 163 0.94 -2.08 -8.62
CA LEU A 163 1.45 -3.33 -9.24
C LEU A 163 0.41 -4.17 -10.01
N ASN A 164 0.22 -3.90 -11.31
CA ASN A 164 -0.67 -4.65 -12.20
C ASN A 164 -2.18 -4.61 -11.83
N MET A 165 -2.61 -3.66 -10.99
CA MET A 165 -4.02 -3.46 -10.67
C MET A 165 -4.74 -2.54 -11.67
N PRO A 166 -6.10 -2.57 -11.73
CA PRO A 166 -6.89 -1.69 -12.58
C PRO A 166 -6.63 -0.20 -12.29
N ALA A 167 -6.79 0.65 -13.31
CA ALA A 167 -6.52 2.10 -13.28
C ALA A 167 -7.31 2.93 -12.24
N THR A 168 -8.19 2.31 -11.43
CA THR A 168 -8.85 2.97 -10.31
C THR A 168 -7.91 3.22 -9.12
N GLN A 169 -6.76 2.54 -9.08
CA GLN A 169 -5.72 2.74 -8.08
C GLN A 169 -4.64 3.66 -8.69
N VAL A 170 -4.16 4.61 -7.89
CA VAL A 170 -3.07 5.52 -8.29
C VAL A 170 -1.74 5.00 -7.74
N GLU A 171 -0.66 5.24 -8.46
CA GLU A 171 0.71 4.89 -8.12
C GLU A 171 1.46 6.16 -7.73
N GLY A 172 2.06 6.22 -6.54
CA GLY A 172 2.80 7.38 -6.04
C GLY A 172 2.50 7.75 -4.60
N VAL A 173 2.61 9.04 -4.28
CA VAL A 173 2.44 9.56 -2.92
C VAL A 173 1.56 10.81 -2.89
N SER A 174 0.77 10.97 -1.83
CA SER A 174 0.16 12.25 -1.44
C SER A 174 0.57 12.59 -0.02
N ALA A 175 0.52 13.87 0.35
CA ALA A 175 0.92 14.28 1.69
C ALA A 175 0.15 15.50 2.19
N THR A 176 0.02 15.60 3.52
CA THR A 176 -0.31 16.86 4.18
C THR A 176 0.91 17.42 4.89
N LYS A 177 1.06 18.74 4.88
CA LYS A 177 2.09 19.44 5.65
C LYS A 177 1.47 20.67 6.31
N GLY A 178 1.38 20.65 7.63
CA GLY A 178 0.58 21.64 8.36
C GLY A 178 -0.88 21.55 7.93
N PHE A 179 -1.43 22.63 7.38
CA PHE A 179 -2.80 22.69 6.86
C PHE A 179 -2.91 22.51 5.34
N VAL A 180 -1.78 22.35 4.64
CA VAL A 180 -1.76 22.20 3.17
C VAL A 180 -1.92 20.72 2.82
N ASP A 181 -2.81 20.44 1.88
CA ASP A 181 -3.08 19.11 1.34
C ASP A 181 -2.55 19.00 -0.10
N TYR A 182 -1.57 18.13 -0.31
CA TYR A 182 -1.00 17.77 -1.60
C TYR A 182 -1.63 16.45 -2.05
N TYR A 183 -2.85 16.55 -2.56
CA TYR A 183 -3.70 15.39 -2.89
C TYR A 183 -3.59 14.95 -4.35
N ASN A 184 -3.14 15.81 -5.25
CA ASN A 184 -3.10 15.52 -6.68
C ASN A 184 -1.80 14.81 -7.04
N ILE A 185 -1.81 13.49 -6.95
CA ILE A 185 -0.65 12.62 -7.14
C ILE A 185 -0.13 12.74 -8.57
N MET A 186 1.17 12.97 -8.69
CA MET A 186 1.91 12.84 -9.94
C MET A 186 2.47 11.42 -9.95
N GLU A 187 2.22 10.63 -11.00
CA GLU A 187 2.55 9.20 -10.98
C GLU A 187 4.06 8.96 -10.84
N HIS A 188 4.44 8.17 -9.84
CA HIS A 188 5.83 7.79 -9.54
C HIS A 188 5.86 6.43 -8.88
N ILE A 189 6.99 5.72 -8.98
CA ILE A 189 7.07 4.33 -8.53
C ILE A 189 7.21 4.26 -7.01
N THR A 190 6.35 3.48 -6.40
CA THR A 190 6.41 3.05 -5.01
C THR A 190 6.32 1.54 -4.96
N LEU A 191 6.81 0.95 -3.88
CA LEU A 191 6.81 -0.49 -3.72
C LEU A 191 6.65 -0.88 -2.25
N PHE A 192 5.85 -1.90 -1.99
CA PHE A 192 5.82 -2.56 -0.69
C PHE A 192 6.48 -3.94 -0.77
N HIS A 193 7.20 -4.31 0.30
CA HIS A 193 7.58 -5.70 0.55
C HIS A 193 6.93 -6.19 1.84
N ILE A 194 6.20 -7.31 1.79
CA ILE A 194 5.58 -7.93 2.96
C ILE A 194 6.31 -9.23 3.27
N SER A 195 7.09 -9.26 4.35
CA SER A 195 7.80 -10.48 4.74
C SER A 195 6.86 -11.41 5.53
N HIS A 196 6.76 -12.67 5.09
CA HIS A 196 5.97 -13.74 5.73
C HIS A 196 6.76 -14.54 6.77
#